data_AF-A0A522K086-F1
#
_entry.id   AF-A0A522K086-F1
#
_cell.length_a   1.000
_cell.length_b   1.000
_cell.length_c   1.000
_cell.angle_alpha   90.00
_cell.angle_beta   90.00
_cell.angle_gamma   90.00
#
_symmetry.space_group_name_H-M   'P 1'
#
loop_
_entity.id
_entity.type
_entity.pdbx_description
1 polymer ?
#
loop_
_entity_poly.entity_id
_entity_poly.type
_entity_poly.pdbx_seq_one_letter_code
_entity_poly.pdbx_strand_id
1 'polypeptide(L)' 'MFAALVLIGVGMGLRDPWPSDEPRFTLVAKHMVESGDWLFPHRGTELYADKPPMLMWLEAASF' A
#
# COMPACT_ATOMS: atom_id res chain seq x y z
N MET A 1 -6.05 0.98 -26.15
CA MET A 1 -5.12 0.99 -25.00
C MET A 1 -5.43 2.13 -24.03
N PHE A 2 -5.41 3.40 -24.47
CA PHE A 2 -5.74 4.54 -23.59
C PHE A 2 -7.13 4.46 -22.94
N ALA A 3 -8.18 4.17 -23.72
CA ALA A 3 -9.53 4.01 -23.18
C ALA A 3 -9.65 2.91 -22.11
N ALA A 4 -8.85 1.84 -22.21
CA ALA A 4 -8.83 0.76 -21.22
C ALA A 4 -8.18 1.22 -19.90
N LEU A 5 -7.10 2.00 -19.97
CA LEU A 5 -6.46 2.58 -18.78
C LEU A 5 -7.42 3.55 -18.06
N VAL A 6 -8.13 4.39 -18.82
CA VAL A 6 -9.13 5.31 -18.26
C VAL A 6 -10.25 4.52 -17.57
N LEU A 7 -10.79 3.48 -18.22
CA LEU A 7 -11.85 2.65 -17.64
C LEU A 7 -11.42 1.96 -16.34
N ILE A 8 -10.19 1.45 -16.27
CA ILE A 8 -9.65 0.83 -15.05
C ILE A 8 -9.42 1.87 -13.96
N GLY A 9 -8.86 3.03 -14.31
CA GLY A 9 -8.57 4.11 -13.36
C GLY A 9 -9.82 4.69 -12.69
N VAL A 10 -10.93 4.83 -13.43
CA VAL A 10 -12.20 5.35 -12.89
C VAL A 10 -12.76 4.49 -11.75
N GLY A 11 -12.46 3.19 -11.73
CA GLY A 11 -12.90 2.29 -10.66
C GLY A 11 -12.09 2.35 -9.36
N MET A 12 -10.91 3.00 -9.38
CA MET A 12 -10.03 3.04 -8.21
C MET A 12 -10.64 3.89 -7.09
N GLY A 13 -10.77 3.33 -5.90
CA GLY A 13 -11.33 4.01 -4.72
C GLY A 13 -12.86 4.05 -4.65
N LEU A 14 -13.58 3.43 -5.60
CA LEU A 14 -15.05 3.36 -5.57
C LEU A 14 -15.60 2.22 -4.68
N ARG A 15 -14.73 1.41 -4.09
CA ARG A 15 -15.11 0.35 -3.15
C ARG A 15 -14.21 0.37 -1.93
N ASP A 16 -14.73 -0.20 -0.84
CA ASP A 16 -13.93 -0.43 0.35
C ASP A 16 -12.75 -1.37 0.06
N PRO A 17 -11.61 -1.19 0.76
CA PRO A 17 -10.47 -2.07 0.65
C PRO A 17 -10.82 -3.50 1.07
N TRP A 18 -10.55 -4.45 0.19
CA TRP A 18 -10.85 -5.87 0.38
C TRP A 18 -10.09 -6.71 -0.66
N PRO A 19 -9.62 -7.92 -0.33
CA PRO A 19 -9.60 -8.57 0.99
C PRO A 19 -8.51 -7.97 1.89
N SER A 20 -8.23 -8.57 3.05
CA SER A 20 -7.34 -8.03 4.10
C SER A 20 -5.97 -7.54 3.61
N ASP A 21 -5.50 -7.96 2.43
CA ASP A 21 -4.22 -7.55 1.87
C ASP A 21 -4.17 -6.07 1.51
N GLU A 22 -5.22 -5.53 0.89
CA GLU A 22 -5.28 -4.11 0.50
C GLU A 22 -5.09 -3.16 1.68
N PRO A 23 -5.93 -3.20 2.75
CA PRO A 23 -5.73 -2.33 3.89
C PRO A 23 -4.45 -2.65 4.65
N ARG A 24 -4.01 -3.91 4.68
CA ARG A 24 -2.80 -4.31 5.40
C ARG A 24 -1.54 -3.67 4.79
N PHE A 25 -1.36 -3.76 3.48
CA PHE A 25 -0.19 -3.18 2.82
C PHE A 25 -0.21 -1.66 2.89
N THR A 26 -1.38 -1.05 2.68
CA THR A 26 -1.53 0.40 2.78
C THR A 26 -1.23 0.92 4.20
N LEU A 27 -1.59 0.17 5.25
CA LEU A 27 -1.24 0.56 6.63
C LEU A 27 0.27 0.45 6.91
N VAL A 28 0.95 -0.53 6.32
CA VAL A 28 2.41 -0.64 6.40
C VAL A 28 3.06 0.53 5.68
N ALA A 29 2.64 0.82 4.44
CA ALA A 29 3.13 1.94 3.66
C ALA A 29 2.91 3.29 4.38
N LYS A 30 1.71 3.49 4.96
CA LYS A 30 1.40 4.65 5.78
C LYS A 30 2.36 4.78 6.97
N HIS A 31 2.64 3.67 7.67
CA HIS A 31 3.58 3.68 8.78
C HIS A 31 4.99 4.09 8.33
N MET A 32 5.47 3.64 7.17
CA MET A 32 6.79 4.01 6.63
C MET A 32 6.90 5.52 6.39
N VAL A 33 5.83 6.14 5.88
CA VAL A 33 5.76 7.59 5.67
C VAL A 33 5.74 8.34 7.00
N GLU A 34 4.94 7.87 7.96
CA GLU A 34 4.79 8.54 9.27
C GLU A 34 6.02 8.39 10.18
N SER A 35 6.69 7.22 10.16
CA SER A 35 7.82 6.93 11.05
C SER A 35 9.18 7.24 10.42
N GLY A 36 9.28 7.23 9.09
CA GLY A 36 10.55 7.31 8.37
C GLY A 36 11.37 6.02 8.40
N ASP A 37 10.84 4.90 8.92
CA ASP A 37 11.47 3.58 8.81
C ASP A 37 11.04 2.89 7.51
N TRP A 38 11.94 2.91 6.52
CA TRP A 38 11.70 2.31 5.20
C TRP A 38 12.31 0.92 5.06
N LEU A 39 13.18 0.51 5.99
CA LEU A 39 13.94 -0.72 5.85
C LEU A 39 13.24 -1.89 6.54
N PHE A 40 12.62 -1.66 7.69
CA PHE A 40 11.92 -2.66 8.46
C PHE A 40 10.42 -2.35 8.49
N PRO A 41 9.61 -3.00 7.63
CA PRO A 41 8.18 -2.72 7.57
C PRO A 41 7.51 -3.07 8.89
N HIS A 42 6.61 -2.21 9.36
CA HIS A 42 5.79 -2.46 10.54
C HIS A 42 4.32 -2.32 10.20
N ARG A 43 3.49 -3.13 10.87
CA ARG A 43 2.04 -3.00 10.86
C ARG A 43 1.59 -2.65 12.28
N GLY A 44 1.38 -1.36 12.52
CA GLY A 44 1.16 -0.85 13.88
C GLY A 44 2.43 -1.01 14.71
N THR A 45 2.38 -1.77 15.80
CA THR A 45 3.53 -2.05 16.68
C THR A 45 4.27 -3.34 16.33
N GLU A 46 3.75 -4.14 15.39
CA GLU A 46 4.32 -5.44 15.00
C GLU A 46 5.24 -5.30 13.79
N LEU A 47 6.38 -5.99 13.80
CA LEU A 47 7.24 -6.13 12.63
C LEU A 47 6.54 -6.97 11.55
N TYR A 48 6.55 -6.48 10.32
CA TYR A 48 5.94 -7.09 9.15
C TYR A 48 7.02 -7.68 8.23
N ALA A 49 7.57 -8.84 8.61
CA ALA A 49 8.73 -9.45 7.96
C ALA A 49 8.41 -10.59 6.96
N ASP A 50 7.14 -10.88 6.72
CA ASP A 50 6.69 -11.97 5.84
C ASP A 50 6.85 -11.66 4.34
N LYS A 51 7.03 -10.38 3.98
CA LYS A 51 7.17 -9.92 2.59
C LYS A 51 8.30 -8.90 2.45
N PRO A 52 8.99 -8.86 1.30
CA PRO A 52 9.92 -7.77 1.00
C PRO A 52 9.17 -6.43 0.86
N PRO A 53 9.82 -5.30 1.16
CA PRO A 53 9.16 -3.99 1.28
C PRO A 53 8.83 -3.32 -0.07
N MET A 54 9.20 -3.92 -1.20
CA MET A 54 9.16 -3.24 -2.51
C MET A 54 7.76 -2.74 -2.90
N LEU A 55 6.70 -3.50 -2.62
CA LEU A 55 5.33 -3.06 -2.88
C LEU A 55 4.97 -1.87 -1.98
N MET A 56 5.28 -1.97 -0.69
CA MET A 56 4.99 -0.93 0.30
C MET A 56 5.81 0.33 0.04
N TRP A 57 7.01 0.24 -0.55
CA TRP A 57 7.78 1.41 -1.01
C TRP A 57 7.06 2.16 -2.11
N LEU A 58 6.51 1.45 -3.09
CA LEU A 58 5.74 2.07 -4.17
C LEU A 58 4.47 2.73 -3.65
N GLU A 59 3.77 2.07 -2.72
CA GLU A 59 2.60 2.64 -2.04
C GLU A 59 3.00 3.86 -1.20
N ALA A 60 4.06 3.77 -0.39
CA ALA A 60 4.57 4.86 0.46
C ALA A 60 4.98 6.08 -0.36
N ALA A 61 5.58 5.87 -1.54
CA ALA A 61 5.94 6.94 -2.46
C ALA A 61 4.72 7.63 -3.13
N SER A 62 3.51 7.09 -2.96
CA SER A 62 2.27 7.65 -3.51
C SER A 62 1.37 8.36 -2.49
N PHE A 63 1.79 8.43 -1.22
CA PHE A 63 1.16 9.27 -0.18
C PHE A 63 1.50 10.76 -0.40
#